data_AF-A0A803QS36-F1
#
_entry.id   AF-A0A803QS36-F1
#
_cell.length_a   1.000
_cell.length_b   1.000
_cell.length_c   1.000
_cell.angle_alpha   90.00
_cell.angle_beta   90.00
_cell.angle_gamma   90.00
#
_symmetry.space_group_name_H-M   'P 1'
#
loop_
_entity.id
_entity.type
_entity.pdbx_description
1 polymer ?
#
loop_
_entity_poly.entity_id
_entity_poly.type
_entity_poly.pdbx_seq_one_letter_code
_entity_poly.pdbx_strand_id
1 'polypeptide(L)'
;MILNLTITQVVDTIPASITSEMNAFLTAPFTVAEVEIALKAMSRTKPISDGMSAMFYQNYWDIVGTSVTEVVLSVLNHAQDMEQINQAIITLVPKINSPQ
;
A
#
# COMPACT_ATOMS: atom_id res chain seq x y z
N MET A 1 -20.46 39.29 13.78
CA MET A 1 -19.05 39.05 14.15
C MET A 1 -18.71 37.64 13.70
N ILE A 2 -18.17 37.47 12.49
CA ILE A 2 -17.74 36.16 11.98
C ILE A 2 -16.33 35.95 12.51
N LEU A 3 -16.11 34.88 13.28
CA LEU A 3 -14.79 34.52 13.79
C LEU A 3 -13.91 34.10 12.60
N ASN A 4 -12.96 34.94 12.20
CA ASN A 4 -11.91 34.60 11.26
C ASN A 4 -10.88 33.71 11.98
N LEU A 5 -11.20 32.43 12.13
CA LEU A 5 -10.25 31.44 12.63
C LEU A 5 -9.33 31.00 11.50
N THR A 6 -8.04 30.97 11.78
CA THR A 6 -7.02 30.37 10.91
C THR A 6 -7.10 28.84 10.99
N ILE A 7 -6.56 28.14 9.99
CA ILE A 7 -6.53 26.66 9.96
C ILE A 7 -5.91 26.10 11.25
N THR A 8 -4.83 26.70 11.75
CA THR A 8 -4.16 26.29 12.99
C THR A 8 -5.09 26.36 14.19
N GLN A 9 -5.83 27.46 14.35
CA GLN A 9 -6.77 27.63 15.47
C GLN A 9 -7.91 26.62 15.44
N VAL A 10 -8.35 26.18 14.26
CA VAL A 10 -9.36 25.12 14.13
C VAL A 10 -8.76 23.76 14.47
N VAL A 11 -7.54 23.45 13.98
CA VAL A 11 -6.84 22.19 14.25
C VAL A 11 -6.57 22.01 15.75
N ASP A 12 -6.22 23.07 16.47
CA ASP A 12 -5.95 23.03 17.90
C ASP A 12 -7.19 22.66 18.75
N THR A 13 -8.40 22.79 18.20
CA THR A 13 -9.64 22.35 18.88
C THR A 13 -9.92 20.85 18.73
N ILE A 14 -9.20 20.16 17.85
CA ILE A 14 -9.39 18.73 17.59
C ILE A 14 -8.56 17.93 18.60
N PRO A 15 -9.18 17.06 19.43
CA PRO A 15 -8.45 16.22 20.36
C PRO A 15 -7.45 15.31 19.64
N ALA A 16 -6.20 15.29 20.13
CA ALA A 16 -5.17 14.41 19.60
C ALA A 16 -5.58 12.93 19.81
N SER A 17 -5.71 12.19 18.71
CA SER A 17 -6.10 10.77 18.72
C SER A 17 -4.93 9.80 18.56
N ILE A 18 -3.72 10.34 18.32
CA ILE A 18 -2.51 9.59 17.99
C ILE A 18 -1.42 10.03 18.97
N THR A 19 -0.78 9.08 19.65
CA THR A 19 0.35 9.38 20.54
C THR A 19 1.60 9.72 19.73
N SER A 20 2.60 10.36 20.34
CA SER A 20 3.87 10.64 19.66
C SER A 20 4.56 9.36 19.17
N GLU A 21 4.44 8.25 19.91
CA GLU A 21 4.97 6.94 19.51
C GLU A 21 4.24 6.39 18.28
N MET A 22 2.90 6.44 18.27
CA MET A 22 2.11 6.03 17.10
C MET A 22 2.45 6.90 15.90
N ASN A 23 2.63 8.21 16.08
CA ASN A 23 3.01 9.10 14.99
C ASN A 23 4.41 8.78 14.46
N ALA A 24 5.38 8.52 15.34
CA ALA A 24 6.72 8.10 14.94
C ALA A 24 6.69 6.79 14.13
N PHE A 25 5.85 5.84 14.53
CA PHE A 25 5.63 4.60 13.78
C PHE A 25 4.97 4.85 12.42
N LEU A 26 3.86 5.61 12.38
CA LEU A 26 3.08 5.88 11.17
C LEU A 26 3.82 6.74 10.13
N THR A 27 4.83 7.49 10.57
CA THR A 27 5.67 8.35 9.70
C THR A 27 7.04 7.75 9.40
N ALA A 28 7.33 6.55 9.92
CA ALA A 28 8.57 5.86 9.63
C ALA A 28 8.63 5.41 8.14
N PRO A 29 9.82 5.41 7.52
CA PRO A 29 9.98 4.84 6.19
C PRO A 29 9.67 3.34 6.17
N PHE A 30 9.09 2.88 5.06
CA PHE A 30 8.89 1.46 4.79
C PHE A 30 10.22 0.73 4.57
N THR A 31 10.23 -0.55 4.93
CA THR A 31 11.41 -1.41 4.94
C THR A 31 11.29 -2.56 3.95
N VAL A 32 12.43 -3.15 3.57
CA VAL A 32 12.51 -4.36 2.72
C VAL A 32 11.68 -5.50 3.32
N ALA A 33 11.77 -5.70 4.63
CA ALA A 33 11.07 -6.78 5.32
C ALA A 33 9.55 -6.63 5.23
N GLU A 34 9.03 -5.41 5.34
CA GLU A 34 7.59 -5.15 5.21
C GLU A 34 7.07 -5.46 3.80
N VAL A 35 7.86 -5.19 2.76
CA VAL A 35 7.50 -5.55 1.37
C VAL A 35 7.37 -7.05 1.22
N GLU A 36 8.33 -7.82 1.72
CA GLU A 36 8.30 -9.28 1.63
C GLU A 36 7.16 -9.89 2.46
N ILE A 37 6.93 -9.38 3.68
CA ILE A 37 5.81 -9.81 4.54
C ILE A 37 4.48 -9.54 3.84
N ALA A 38 4.31 -8.34 3.25
CA ALA A 38 3.11 -7.97 2.53
C ALA A 38 2.87 -8.91 1.34
N LEU A 39 3.91 -9.21 0.54
CA LEU A 39 3.80 -10.15 -0.57
C LEU A 39 3.40 -11.56 -0.11
N LYS A 40 4.00 -12.06 0.97
CA LYS A 40 3.71 -13.38 1.55
C LYS A 40 2.31 -13.48 2.14
N ALA A 41 1.74 -12.35 2.58
CA ALA A 41 0.36 -12.29 3.07
C ALA A 41 -0.69 -12.32 1.94
N MET A 42 -0.31 -12.10 0.68
CA MET A 42 -1.24 -12.15 -0.46
C MET A 42 -1.67 -13.59 -0.77
N SER A 43 -2.94 -13.77 -1.15
CA SER A 43 -3.41 -15.04 -1.71
C SER A 43 -2.60 -15.38 -2.96
N ARG A 44 -2.09 -16.62 -3.04
CA ARG A 44 -1.32 -17.12 -4.19
C ARG A 44 -2.04 -16.94 -5.54
N THR A 45 -3.36 -17.03 -5.54
CA THR A 45 -4.19 -16.91 -6.75
C THR A 45 -4.53 -15.47 -7.12
N LYS A 46 -4.09 -14.47 -6.34
CA LYS A 46 -4.34 -13.07 -6.62
C LYS A 46 -3.75 -12.72 -8.00
N PRO A 47 -4.57 -12.30 -8.98
CA PRO A 47 -4.07 -11.86 -10.27
C PRO A 47 -3.39 -10.50 -10.09
N ILE A 48 -2.22 -10.35 -10.72
CA ILE A 48 -1.48 -9.10 -10.86
C ILE A 48 -1.70 -8.60 -12.30
N SER A 49 -1.57 -7.29 -12.50
CA SER A 49 -1.86 -6.60 -13.76
C SER A 49 -0.97 -7.01 -14.94
N ASP A 50 0.15 -7.67 -14.68
CA ASP A 50 1.11 -8.18 -15.66
C ASP A 50 0.76 -9.57 -16.22
N GLY A 51 -0.37 -10.15 -15.79
CA GLY A 51 -0.79 -11.50 -16.16
C GLY A 51 -0.19 -12.61 -15.30
N MET A 52 0.65 -12.26 -14.32
CA MET A 52 1.17 -13.20 -13.33
C MET A 52 0.29 -13.17 -12.09
N SER A 53 0.35 -14.22 -11.26
CA SER A 53 -0.28 -14.21 -9.94
C SER A 53 0.75 -13.90 -8.86
N ALA A 54 0.29 -13.54 -7.66
CA ALA A 54 1.16 -13.37 -6.49
C ALA A 54 2.04 -14.61 -6.23
N MET A 55 1.59 -15.81 -6.62
CA MET A 55 2.38 -17.04 -6.56
C MET A 55 3.71 -16.95 -7.30
N PHE A 56 3.78 -16.29 -8.45
CA PHE A 56 5.03 -16.12 -9.19
C PHE A 56 6.07 -15.37 -8.34
N TYR A 57 5.67 -14.19 -7.85
CA TYR A 57 6.51 -13.33 -7.02
C TYR A 57 6.92 -14.02 -5.70
N GLN A 58 6.01 -14.78 -5.09
CA GLN A 58 6.31 -15.55 -3.88
C GLN A 58 7.30 -16.70 -4.13
N ASN A 59 7.15 -17.44 -5.23
CA ASN A 59 8.00 -18.60 -5.54
C ASN A 59 9.39 -18.20 -6.05
N TYR A 60 9.51 -17.07 -6.73
CA TYR A 60 10.76 -16.60 -7.34
C TYR A 60 11.34 -15.37 -6.65
N TRP A 61 10.98 -15.14 -5.38
CA TRP A 61 11.42 -13.98 -4.61
C TRP A 61 12.95 -13.83 -4.57
N ASP A 62 13.70 -14.93 -4.51
CA ASP A 62 15.16 -14.90 -4.55
C ASP A 62 15.73 -14.31 -5.85
N ILE A 63 14.94 -14.31 -6.93
CA ILE A 63 15.32 -13.80 -8.25
C ILE A 63 14.81 -12.38 -8.45
N VAL A 64 13.52 -12.12 -8.17
CA VAL A 64 12.86 -10.85 -8.49
C VAL A 64 12.78 -9.88 -7.32
N GLY A 65 13.00 -10.35 -6.09
CA GLY A 65 12.67 -9.63 -4.86
C GLY A 65 13.42 -8.33 -4.69
N THR A 66 14.69 -8.28 -5.11
CA THR A 66 15.50 -7.05 -5.05
C THR A 66 14.88 -5.95 -5.92
N SER A 67 14.65 -6.23 -7.21
CA SER A 67 14.08 -5.24 -8.14
C SER A 67 12.66 -4.83 -7.77
N VAL A 68 11.83 -5.78 -7.32
CA VAL A 68 10.47 -5.47 -6.84
C VAL A 68 10.53 -4.55 -5.62
N THR A 69 11.41 -4.85 -4.66
CA THR A 69 11.53 -4.06 -3.43
C THR A 69 12.04 -2.65 -3.72
N GLU A 70 13.04 -2.50 -4.59
CA GLU A 70 13.55 -1.19 -5.00
C GLU A 70 12.43 -0.30 -5.54
N VAL A 71 11.63 -0.83 -6.48
CA VAL A 71 10.50 -0.09 -7.05
C VAL A 71 9.47 0.26 -5.99
N VAL A 72 9.07 -0.70 -5.15
CA VAL A 72 8.06 -0.48 -4.10
C VAL A 72 8.51 0.59 -3.10
N LEU A 73 9.75 0.50 -2.61
CA LEU A 73 10.27 1.48 -1.64
C LEU A 73 10.49 2.85 -2.27
N SER A 74 10.84 2.91 -3.55
CA SER A 74 10.97 4.17 -4.27
C SER A 74 9.64 4.95 -4.33
N VAL A 75 8.54 4.22 -4.50
CA VAL A 75 7.19 4.79 -4.45
C VAL A 75 6.83 5.18 -3.02
N LEU A 76 6.93 4.24 -2.08
CA LEU A 76 6.40 4.41 -0.73
C LEU A 76 7.18 5.45 0.10
N ASN A 77 8.50 5.53 -0.10
CA ASN A 77 9.36 6.43 0.68
C ASN A 77 9.74 7.73 -0.06
N HIS A 78 9.61 7.77 -1.39
CA HIS A 78 10.02 8.94 -2.20
C HIS A 78 8.93 9.49 -3.12
N ALA A 79 7.69 9.00 -2.98
CA ALA A 79 6.54 9.45 -3.76
C ALA A 79 6.78 9.40 -5.28
N GLN A 80 7.54 8.41 -5.75
CA GLN A 80 7.73 8.19 -7.18
C GLN A 80 6.41 7.80 -7.87
N ASP A 81 6.30 8.18 -9.14
CA ASP A 81 5.13 7.92 -9.96
C ASP A 81 4.92 6.41 -10.19
N MET A 82 3.65 5.99 -10.12
CA MET A 82 3.20 4.62 -10.29
C MET A 82 2.32 4.42 -11.53
N GLU A 83 2.13 5.44 -12.38
CA GLU A 83 1.17 5.38 -13.50
C GLU A 83 1.32 4.12 -14.37
N GLN A 84 2.56 3.68 -14.60
CA GLN A 84 2.87 2.49 -15.41
C GLN A 84 2.56 1.16 -14.70
N ILE A 85 2.56 1.13 -13.36
CA ILE A 85 2.36 -0.09 -12.55
C ILE A 85 0.91 -0.23 -12.10
N ASN A 86 0.22 0.89 -11.86
CA ASN A 86 -1.17 0.95 -11.40
C ASN A 86 -2.21 0.69 -12.51
N GLN A 87 -1.82 0.09 -13.63
CA GLN A 87 -2.75 -0.32 -14.69
C GLN A 87 -3.68 -1.42 -14.16
N ALA A 88 -4.93 -1.06 -13.89
CA ALA A 88 -5.92 -2.00 -13.36
C ALA A 88 -6.47 -2.92 -14.47
N ILE A 89 -6.45 -4.23 -14.24
CA ILE A 89 -7.24 -5.18 -15.04
C ILE A 89 -8.68 -5.17 -14.49
N ILE A 90 -9.61 -4.60 -15.27
CA ILE A 90 -11.03 -4.68 -14.94
C ILE A 90 -11.54 -6.05 -15.40
N THR A 91 -11.98 -6.87 -14.44
CA THR A 91 -12.62 -8.15 -14.72
C THR A 91 -13.99 -8.22 -14.08
N LEU A 92 -14.97 -8.78 -14.78
CA LEU A 92 -16.30 -9.03 -14.26
C LEU A 92 -16.32 -10.42 -13.62
N VAL A 93 -16.39 -10.47 -12.29
CA VAL A 93 -16.63 -11.73 -11.56
C VAL A 93 -18.14 -11.90 -11.40
N PRO A 94 -18.78 -12.86 -12.10
CA PRO A 94 -20.20 -13.10 -11.94
C PRO A 94 -20.48 -13.58 -10.51
N LYS A 95 -21.39 -12.91 -9.80
CA LYS A 95 -21.89 -13.39 -8.51
C LYS A 95 -22.75 -14.62 -8.77
N ILE A 96 -22.35 -15.77 -8.24
CA ILE A 96 -23.18 -16.98 -8.21
C ILE A 96 -24.06 -16.95 -6.96
N ASN A 97 -25.33 -17.34 -7.09
CA ASN A 97 -26.31 -17.32 -5.99
C ASN A 97 -26.02 -18.35 -4.88
N SER A 98 -25.09 -19.28 -5.10
CA SER A 98 -24.69 -20.30 -4.12
C SER A 98 -23.22 -20.66 -4.33
N PRO A 99 -22.31 -20.24 -3.43
CA PRO A 99 -20.91 -20.66 -3.48
C PRO A 99 -20.77 -22.14 -3.08
N GLN A 100 -19.80 -22.85 -3.69
CA GLN A 100 -19.34 -24.17 -3.23
C GLN A 100 -18.37 -24.04 -2.08
#